data_AF-A0AAN6DE54-F1
#
_entry.id   AF-A0AAN6DE54-F1
#
_cell.length_a   1.000
_cell.length_b   1.000
_cell.length_c   1.000
_cell.angle_alpha   90.00
_cell.angle_beta   90.00
_cell.angle_gamma   90.00
#
_symmetry.space_group_name_H-M   'P 1'
#
loop_
_entity.id
_entity.type
_entity.pdbx_description
1 polymer ?
#
loop_
_entity_poly.entity_id
_entity_poly.type
_entity_poly.pdbx_seq_one_letter_code
_entity_poly.pdbx_strand_id
1 'polypeptide(L)'
;MAKLVRRHTSNVEILSSNLKLSTSNVIRFGRVNAPEICASEYVVDDPQVSSSHCFIWNVCFDESTAPLTYIQDISLNGTLINGRKLHRGFAILSDQDLIEIGDHLSLRFTGETFGKEVVLEERNWKVLSQVIGKGTFGKVSG
;
A
#
# COMPACT_ATOMS: atom_id res chain seq x y z
N MET A 1 0.83 13.71 -18.31
CA MET A 1 -0.15 13.85 -17.20
C MET A 1 -0.93 12.55 -17.13
N ALA A 2 -0.65 11.66 -16.16
CA ALA A 2 -1.47 10.45 -16.00
C ALA A 2 -2.83 10.82 -15.41
N LYS A 3 -3.87 10.23 -15.97
CA LYS A 3 -5.25 10.42 -15.52
C LYS A 3 -5.58 9.29 -14.54
N LEU A 4 -5.68 9.60 -13.26
CA LEU A 4 -6.20 8.67 -12.26
C LEU A 4 -7.72 8.64 -12.38
N VAL A 5 -8.29 7.58 -12.96
CA VAL A 5 -9.73 7.47 -13.14
C VAL A 5 -10.30 6.46 -12.14
N ARG A 6 -10.99 6.96 -11.11
CA ARG A 6 -11.87 6.13 -10.27
C ARG A 6 -13.24 6.07 -10.93
N ARG A 7 -13.57 5.00 -11.66
CA ARG A 7 -14.90 4.87 -12.28
C ARG A 7 -15.86 4.14 -11.36
N HIS A 8 -16.63 4.91 -10.60
CA HIS A 8 -18.00 4.56 -10.27
C HIS A 8 -18.87 5.73 -10.74
N THR A 9 -19.50 5.58 -11.92
CA THR A 9 -20.50 6.49 -12.54
C THR A 9 -20.19 8.01 -12.54
N SER A 10 -19.99 8.54 -13.76
CA SER A 10 -20.07 9.97 -14.18
C SER A 10 -19.01 10.97 -13.66
N ASN A 11 -18.20 11.45 -14.62
CA ASN A 11 -17.38 12.68 -14.64
C ASN A 11 -16.67 13.12 -13.34
N VAL A 12 -15.36 12.87 -13.21
CA VAL A 12 -14.53 13.68 -12.29
C VAL A 12 -13.06 13.75 -12.76
N GLU A 13 -12.54 14.96 -12.94
CA GLU A 13 -11.11 15.30 -12.88
C GLU A 13 -10.68 15.31 -11.41
N ILE A 14 -9.62 14.59 -11.02
CA ILE A 14 -9.16 14.68 -9.63
C ILE A 14 -7.64 14.91 -9.56
N LEU A 15 -7.28 16.17 -9.33
CA LEU A 15 -6.10 16.57 -8.56
C LEU A 15 -6.46 16.39 -7.08
N SER A 16 -5.72 15.56 -6.33
CA SER A 16 -5.83 15.37 -4.88
C SER A 16 -7.12 14.73 -4.31
N SER A 17 -7.44 13.48 -4.67
CA SER A 17 -8.40 12.67 -3.89
C SER A 17 -7.66 11.82 -2.87
N ASN A 18 -8.01 11.95 -1.60
CA ASN A 18 -7.61 10.99 -0.57
C ASN A 18 -8.19 9.61 -0.89
N LEU A 19 -7.32 8.61 -1.03
CA LEU A 19 -7.69 7.20 -1.15
C LEU A 19 -7.93 6.63 0.24
N LYS A 20 -9.17 6.20 0.53
CA LYS A 20 -9.46 5.48 1.77
C LYS A 20 -9.34 3.98 1.56
N LEU A 21 -8.45 3.35 2.32
CA LEU A 21 -8.36 1.90 2.48
C LEU A 21 -9.32 1.48 3.60
N SER A 22 -10.25 0.57 3.32
CA SER A 22 -11.00 -0.11 4.37
C SER A 22 -10.34 -1.45 4.70
N THR A 23 -10.55 -1.93 5.92
CA THR A 23 -9.89 -3.12 6.49
C THR A 23 -10.10 -4.42 5.70
N SER A 24 -11.14 -4.50 4.88
CA SER A 24 -11.48 -5.68 4.08
C SER A 24 -11.16 -5.57 2.58
N ASN A 25 -10.69 -4.42 2.11
CA ASN A 25 -10.58 -4.16 0.67
C ASN A 25 -9.13 -4.10 0.21
N VAL A 26 -8.79 -4.99 -0.72
CA VAL A 26 -7.60 -4.89 -1.54
C VAL A 26 -7.87 -3.83 -2.61
N ILE A 27 -6.89 -2.98 -2.87
CA ILE A 27 -6.92 -2.00 -3.95
C ILE A 27 -5.87 -2.39 -4.97
N ARG A 28 -6.29 -2.55 -6.22
CA ARG A 28 -5.41 -2.85 -7.35
C ARG A 28 -5.05 -1.59 -8.11
N PHE A 29 -3.78 -1.44 -8.46
CA PHE A 29 -3.30 -0.45 -9.42
C PHE A 29 -2.83 -1.17 -10.67
N GLY A 30 -3.21 -0.66 -11.84
CA GLY A 30 -2.78 -1.22 -13.11
C GLY A 30 -3.21 -0.38 -14.30
N ARG A 31 -2.74 -0.73 -15.48
CA ARG A 31 -3.03 0.03 -16.71
C ARG A 31 -4.35 -0.36 -17.38
N VAL A 32 -4.87 -1.55 -17.12
CA VAL A 32 -6.14 -2.02 -17.68
C VAL A 32 -7.20 -2.10 -16.59
N ASN A 33 -8.45 -1.94 -16.96
CA ASN A 33 -9.62 -2.22 -16.13
C ASN A 33 -9.80 -3.75 -16.03
N ALA A 34 -9.90 -4.29 -14.82
CA ALA A 34 -9.96 -5.74 -14.56
C ALA A 34 -10.83 -6.03 -13.31
N PRO A 35 -12.15 -5.74 -13.38
CA PRO A 35 -13.08 -5.86 -12.26
C PRO A 35 -13.29 -7.31 -11.79
N GLU A 36 -12.97 -8.28 -12.65
CA GLU A 36 -12.95 -9.71 -12.32
C GLU A 36 -11.82 -10.09 -11.35
N ILE A 37 -10.77 -9.26 -11.25
CA ILE A 37 -9.62 -9.49 -10.34
C ILE A 37 -9.86 -8.82 -8.98
N CYS A 38 -10.36 -7.59 -8.98
CA CYS A 38 -10.52 -6.81 -7.77
C CYS A 38 -11.68 -5.82 -7.89
N ALA A 39 -12.56 -5.79 -6.88
CA ALA A 39 -13.69 -4.88 -6.85
C ALA A 39 -13.28 -3.40 -6.70
N SER A 40 -12.09 -3.12 -6.15
CA SER A 40 -11.54 -1.78 -6.00
C SER A 40 -10.25 -1.64 -6.82
N GLU A 41 -10.31 -0.84 -7.87
CA GLU A 41 -9.18 -0.66 -8.79
C GLU A 41 -8.96 0.80 -9.20
N TYR A 42 -7.70 1.09 -9.51
CA TYR A 42 -7.27 2.34 -10.12
C TYR A 42 -6.56 2.05 -11.43
N VAL A 43 -7.14 2.57 -12.50
CA VAL A 43 -6.56 2.51 -13.83
C VAL A 43 -5.63 3.70 -14.00
N VAL A 44 -4.35 3.40 -14.27
CA VAL A 44 -3.29 4.39 -14.50
C VAL A 44 -2.94 4.37 -15.98
N ASP A 45 -3.29 5.44 -16.68
CA ASP A 45 -2.96 5.62 -18.09
C ASP A 45 -1.49 6.04 -18.26
N ASP A 46 -0.60 5.06 -18.16
CA ASP A 46 0.84 5.22 -18.29
C ASP A 46 1.45 3.92 -18.86
N PRO A 47 2.16 3.94 -20.01
CA PRO A 47 2.73 2.75 -20.65
C PRO A 47 3.76 2.02 -19.79
N GLN A 48 4.38 2.68 -18.80
CA GLN A 48 5.27 2.05 -17.82
C GLN A 48 4.50 1.21 -16.80
N VAL A 49 3.18 1.37 -16.71
CA VAL A 49 2.34 0.61 -15.79
C VAL A 49 1.91 -0.71 -16.42
N SER A 50 2.15 -1.82 -15.71
CA SER A 50 1.69 -3.16 -16.11
C SER A 50 0.16 -3.28 -16.04
N SER A 51 -0.42 -4.24 -16.77
CA SER A 51 -1.87 -4.48 -16.76
C SER A 51 -2.42 -4.64 -15.34
N SER A 52 -1.73 -5.45 -14.53
CA SER A 52 -1.79 -5.44 -13.07
C SER A 52 -0.40 -5.08 -12.54
N HIS A 53 -0.29 -4.00 -11.79
CA HIS A 53 0.97 -3.43 -11.37
C HIS A 53 1.27 -3.74 -9.91
N CYS A 54 0.41 -3.30 -9.01
CA CYS A 54 0.56 -3.57 -7.59
C CYS A 54 -0.79 -3.65 -6.87
N PHE A 55 -0.76 -4.21 -5.67
CA PHE A 55 -1.90 -4.31 -4.77
C PHE A 55 -1.56 -3.65 -3.44
N ILE A 56 -2.51 -2.93 -2.86
CA ILE A 56 -2.40 -2.34 -1.52
C ILE A 56 -3.58 -2.83 -0.68
N TRP A 57 -3.34 -3.30 0.53
CA TRP A 57 -4.41 -3.77 1.42
C TRP A 57 -4.03 -3.63 2.89
N ASN A 58 -5.03 -3.67 3.75
CA ASN A 58 -4.85 -3.68 5.19
C ASN A 58 -4.96 -5.10 5.75
N VAL A 59 -4.16 -5.40 6.76
CA VAL A 59 -4.27 -6.58 7.60
C VAL A 59 -4.51 -6.12 9.04
N CYS A 60 -5.68 -6.46 9.59
CA CYS A 60 -5.99 -6.27 11.01
C CYS A 60 -5.78 -7.61 11.72
N PHE A 61 -4.97 -7.62 12.78
CA PHE A 61 -4.74 -8.82 13.59
C PHE A 61 -5.77 -8.95 14.70
N ASP A 62 -6.15 -7.83 15.31
CA ASP A 62 -7.23 -7.75 16.28
C ASP A 62 -7.98 -6.40 16.14
N GLU A 63 -9.17 -6.30 16.73
CA GLU A 63 -10.01 -5.07 16.68
C GLU A 63 -9.41 -3.89 17.46
N SER A 64 -8.36 -4.13 18.26
CA SER A 64 -7.72 -3.15 19.14
C SER A 64 -6.39 -2.62 18.60
N THR A 65 -5.93 -3.13 17.47
CA THR A 65 -4.64 -2.80 16.85
C THR A 65 -4.84 -2.02 15.56
N ALA A 66 -3.97 -1.04 15.31
CA ALA A 66 -3.95 -0.37 14.02
C ALA A 66 -3.63 -1.40 12.91
N PRO A 67 -4.30 -1.31 11.75
CA PRO A 67 -4.02 -2.19 10.62
C PRO A 67 -2.57 -2.04 10.15
N LEU A 68 -1.96 -3.13 9.71
CA LEU A 68 -0.77 -3.09 8.87
C LEU A 68 -1.20 -2.91 7.41
N THR A 69 -0.70 -1.86 6.76
CA THR A 69 -0.92 -1.69 5.33
C THR A 69 0.23 -2.30 4.54
N TYR A 70 -0.08 -3.25 3.68
CA TYR A 70 0.84 -3.90 2.78
C TYR A 70 0.71 -3.34 1.38
N ILE A 71 1.83 -3.34 0.64
CA ILE A 71 1.90 -3.16 -0.79
C ILE A 71 2.65 -4.34 -1.41
N GLN A 72 2.14 -4.89 -2.51
CA GLN A 72 2.80 -5.93 -3.29
C GLN A 72 2.94 -5.48 -4.73
N ASP A 73 4.16 -5.53 -5.24
CA ASP A 73 4.47 -5.22 -6.63
C ASP A 73 4.60 -6.53 -7.43
N ILE A 74 3.83 -6.62 -8.52
CA ILE A 74 3.84 -7.73 -9.47
C ILE A 74 4.13 -7.25 -10.90
N SER A 75 4.57 -6.00 -11.04
CA SER A 75 4.78 -5.36 -12.32
C SER A 75 6.11 -5.74 -12.97
N LEU A 76 6.23 -5.42 -14.25
CA LEU A 76 7.48 -5.58 -15.00
C LEU A 76 8.50 -4.47 -14.69
N ASN A 77 8.02 -3.23 -14.49
CA ASN A 77 8.87 -2.05 -14.37
C ASN A 77 9.14 -1.64 -12.92
N GLY A 78 8.33 -2.13 -12.00
CA GLY A 78 8.46 -1.97 -10.57
C GLY A 78 7.76 -0.75 -9.99
N THR A 79 7.50 -0.81 -8.70
CA THR A 79 6.98 0.25 -7.84
C THR A 79 8.12 0.83 -6.99
N LEU A 80 8.19 2.15 -6.82
CA LEU A 80 9.14 2.79 -5.91
C LEU A 80 8.45 3.12 -4.57
N ILE A 81 9.15 2.91 -3.47
CA ILE A 81 8.78 3.38 -2.15
C ILE A 81 9.93 4.25 -1.64
N ASN A 82 9.66 5.53 -1.40
CA ASN A 82 10.64 6.54 -1.00
C ASN A 82 11.86 6.57 -1.96
N GLY A 83 11.61 6.54 -3.27
CA GLY A 83 12.64 6.52 -4.31
C GLY A 83 13.42 5.20 -4.44
N ARG A 84 13.07 4.16 -3.67
CA ARG A 84 13.71 2.84 -3.74
C ARG A 84 12.78 1.84 -4.39
N LYS A 85 13.27 1.12 -5.40
CA LYS A 85 12.49 0.08 -6.08
C LYS A 85 12.14 -1.04 -5.11
N LEU A 86 10.86 -1.42 -5.07
CA LEU A 86 10.41 -2.60 -4.35
C LEU A 86 10.94 -3.83 -5.08
N HIS A 87 12.00 -4.44 -4.55
CA HIS A 87 12.57 -5.64 -5.15
C HIS A 87 11.69 -6.85 -4.81
N ARG A 88 10.99 -7.37 -5.83
CA ARG A 88 10.17 -8.61 -5.87
C ARG A 88 9.64 -9.06 -4.50
N GLY A 89 8.39 -8.70 -4.20
CA GLY A 89 7.70 -9.15 -3.00
C GLY A 89 6.67 -8.15 -2.53
N PHE A 90 6.53 -8.05 -1.21
CA PHE A 90 5.69 -7.10 -0.53
C PHE A 90 6.51 -6.22 0.42
N ALA A 91 6.00 -5.04 0.73
CA ALA A 91 6.49 -4.17 1.79
C ALA A 91 5.32 -3.72 2.68
N ILE A 92 5.65 -3.30 3.90
CA ILE A 92 4.72 -2.65 4.81
C ILE A 92 4.90 -1.14 4.66
N LEU A 93 3.81 -0.43 4.45
CA LEU A 93 3.80 1.02 4.35
C LEU A 93 3.80 1.65 5.74
N SER A 94 4.71 2.60 5.93
CA SER A 94 4.80 3.46 7.11
C SER A 94 4.21 4.82 6.80
N ASP A 95 3.67 5.50 7.82
CA ASP A 95 3.11 6.84 7.66
C ASP A 95 4.07 7.78 6.90
N GLN A 96 3.52 8.50 5.94
CA GLN A 96 4.20 9.38 4.99
C GLN A 96 5.06 8.73 3.90
N ASP A 97 5.08 7.39 3.78
CA ASP A 97 5.75 6.73 2.66
C ASP A 97 5.24 7.26 1.32
N LEU A 98 6.17 7.62 0.44
CA LEU A 98 5.91 8.02 -0.92
C LEU A 98 5.96 6.80 -1.83
N ILE A 99 4.84 6.48 -2.47
CA ILE A 99 4.71 5.37 -3.42
C ILE A 99 4.67 5.96 -4.82
N GLU A 100 5.50 5.45 -5.72
CA GLU A 100 5.54 5.91 -7.12
C GLU A 100 5.32 4.70 -8.04
N ILE A 101 4.35 4.84 -8.94
CA ILE A 101 3.89 3.81 -9.87
C ILE A 101 3.98 4.38 -11.29
N GLY A 102 4.85 3.82 -12.11
CA GLY A 102 5.18 4.43 -13.41
C GLY A 102 5.84 5.80 -13.24
N ASP A 103 5.74 6.64 -14.27
CA ASP A 103 6.42 7.94 -14.30
C ASP A 103 5.50 9.09 -13.85
N HIS A 104 4.22 8.81 -13.61
CA HIS A 104 3.19 9.83 -13.51
C HIS A 104 2.24 9.69 -12.32
N LEU A 105 2.34 8.63 -11.53
CA LEU A 105 1.52 8.46 -10.33
C LEU A 105 2.41 8.42 -9.08
N SER A 106 2.23 9.41 -8.21
CA SER A 106 2.82 9.43 -6.87
C SER A 106 1.73 9.53 -5.82
N LEU A 107 1.79 8.68 -4.81
CA LEU A 107 0.83 8.59 -3.70
C LEU A 107 1.58 8.75 -2.39
N ARG A 108 1.04 9.56 -1.47
CA ARG A 108 1.55 9.63 -0.11
C ARG A 108 0.65 8.79 0.78
N PHE A 109 1.23 7.77 1.41
CA PHE A 109 0.50 6.96 2.37
C PHE A 109 0.35 7.72 3.69
N THR A 110 -0.86 7.72 4.24
CA THR A 110 -1.14 8.25 5.57
C THR A 110 -1.86 7.17 6.36
N GLY A 111 -1.26 6.73 7.46
CA GLY A 111 -1.76 5.64 8.28
C GLY A 111 -1.58 5.92 9.76
N GLU A 112 -2.45 5.36 10.60
CA GLU A 112 -2.31 5.48 12.05
C GLU A 112 -1.14 4.62 12.54
N THR A 113 -0.01 5.25 12.87
CA THR A 113 1.08 4.59 13.59
C THR A 113 0.84 4.69 15.11
N PHE A 114 0.75 3.56 15.81
CA PHE A 114 0.96 3.57 17.26
C PHE A 114 2.46 3.78 17.55
N GLY A 115 2.73 4.62 18.56
CA GLY A 115 4.03 5.25 18.86
C GLY A 115 5.28 4.40 18.57
N LYS A 116 6.28 5.07 17.97
CA LYS A 116 7.65 4.57 17.82
C LYS A 116 8.19 4.07 19.16
N GLU A 117 8.34 2.76 19.30
CA GLU A 117 9.27 2.17 20.28
C GLU A 117 10.49 1.62 19.54
N VAL A 118 11.65 1.83 20.18
CA VAL A 118 13.01 1.79 19.65
C VAL A 118 13.35 0.49 18.90
N VAL A 119 13.95 0.63 17.72
CA VAL A 119 14.55 -0.48 16.95
C VAL A 119 15.90 -0.82 17.57
N LEU A 120 16.03 -2.00 18.17
CA LEU A 120 17.32 -2.63 18.46
C LEU A 120 17.69 -3.51 17.26
N GLU A 121 18.76 -3.17 16.55
CA GLU A 121 19.35 -4.04 15.53
C GLU A 121 20.27 -5.07 16.22
N GLU A 122 19.78 -6.30 16.41
CA GLU A 122 20.66 -7.45 16.62
C GLU A 122 20.43 -8.51 15.53
N ARG A 123 21.50 -8.78 14.77
CA ARG A 123 21.71 -10.00 13.96
C ARG A 123 20.64 -10.32 12.89
N ASN A 124 20.40 -9.39 11.97
CA ASN A 124 19.64 -9.60 10.72
C ASN A 124 18.12 -9.84 10.85
N TRP A 125 17.50 -9.48 11.97
CA TRP A 125 16.04 -9.42 12.11
C TRP A 125 15.62 -7.96 12.28
N LYS A 126 14.67 -7.50 11.47
CA LYS A 126 14.05 -6.18 11.63
C LYS A 126 12.73 -6.35 12.33
N VAL A 127 12.73 -6.12 13.65
CA VAL A 127 11.50 -6.07 14.43
C VAL A 127 10.80 -4.74 14.14
N LEU A 128 9.59 -4.81 13.60
CA LEU A 128 8.67 -3.71 13.44
C LEU A 128 8.23 -3.23 14.83
N SER A 129 8.23 -1.91 15.02
CA SER A 129 7.79 -1.29 16.26
C SER A 129 6.28 -1.47 16.51
N GLN A 130 5.54 -1.98 15.53
CA GLN A 130 4.10 -2.17 15.62
C GLN A 130 3.78 -3.43 16.40
N VAL A 131 2.92 -3.28 17.41
CA VAL A 131 2.36 -4.40 18.15
C VAL A 131 1.41 -5.14 17.22
N ILE A 132 1.78 -6.37 16.85
CA ILE A 132 0.99 -7.22 15.97
C ILE A 132 -0.15 -7.91 16.74
N GLY A 133 -0.06 -7.97 18.08
CA GLY A 133 -1.17 -8.38 18.94
C GLY A 133 -0.81 -8.41 20.42
N LYS A 134 -1.83 -8.44 21.30
CA LYS A 134 -1.68 -8.69 22.74
C LYS A 134 -2.20 -10.08 23.11
N GLY A 135 -1.30 -11.02 23.39
CA GLY A 135 -1.65 -12.33 23.95
C GLY A 135 -1.64 -12.32 25.49
N THR A 136 -2.27 -13.32 26.10
CA THR A 136 -2.36 -13.52 27.57
C THR A 136 -1.02 -13.68 28.29
N PHE A 137 0.08 -13.90 27.55
CA PHE A 137 1.42 -14.16 28.09
C PHE A 137 2.49 -13.13 27.68
N GLY A 138 2.14 -12.04 26.99
CA GLY A 138 3.09 -10.97 26.66
C GLY A 138 2.92 -10.33 25.27
N LYS A 139 3.69 -9.26 25.03
CA LYS A 139 3.71 -8.43 23.81
C LYS A 139 4.55 -9.14 22.72
N VAL A 140 3.96 -9.40 21.55
CA VAL A 140 4.68 -9.96 20.40
C VAL A 140 5.00 -8.82 19.43
N SER A 141 6.28 -8.64 19.15
CA SER A 141 6.81 -7.73 18.12
C SER A 141 7.45 -8.62 17.04
N GLY A 142 7.02 -8.46 15.79
CA GLY A 142 7.54 -9.20 14.63
C GLY A 142 8.57 -8.40 13.87
#